data_AF-A0A7W8NEP2-F1
#
_entry.id   AF-A0A7W8NEP2-F1
#
_cell.length_a   1.000
_cell.length_b   1.000
_cell.length_c   1.000
_cell.angle_alpha   90.00
_cell.angle_beta   90.00
_cell.angle_gamma   90.00
#
_symmetry.space_group_name_H-M   'P 1'
#
loop_
_entity.id
_entity.type
_entity.pdbx_description
1 polymer ?
#
loop_
_entity_poly.entity_id
_entity_poly.type
_entity_poly.pdbx_seq_one_letter_code
_entity_poly.pdbx_strand_id
1 'polypeptide(L)'
;MTPLAEQLITVRGLWDGHVTNPHRMFRGQIVHSDLAGLRKGTNVEISYEHSSADAQNAAQHGTYTLTAGRTRLPLMSFTCRTVGTPGHHSPDDTQEADWQAVPLG
;
A
#
# COMPACT_ATOMS: atom_id res chain seq x y z
N MET A 1 20.41 -20.95 -2.55
CA MET A 1 19.88 -19.58 -2.63
C MET A 1 18.64 -19.54 -1.76
N THR A 2 18.72 -18.92 -0.59
CA THR A 2 17.54 -18.64 0.23
C THR A 2 16.66 -17.71 -0.60
N PRO A 3 15.35 -17.96 -0.77
CA PRO A 3 14.47 -16.94 -1.34
C PRO A 3 14.69 -15.67 -0.51
N LEU A 4 14.96 -14.54 -1.18
CA LEU A 4 14.93 -13.24 -0.52
C LEU A 4 13.54 -13.19 0.12
N ALA A 5 13.47 -13.29 1.45
CA ALA A 5 12.21 -13.17 2.14
C ALA A 5 11.57 -11.88 1.64
N GLU A 6 10.40 -11.98 1.01
CA GLU A 6 9.67 -10.82 0.52
C GLU A 6 9.54 -9.86 1.69
N GLN A 7 10.22 -8.72 1.63
CA GLN A 7 10.22 -7.75 2.72
C GLN A 7 8.78 -7.28 2.88
N LEU A 8 8.17 -7.54 4.03
CA LEU A 8 6.75 -7.24 4.22
C LEU A 8 6.59 -6.07 5.18
N ILE A 9 5.68 -5.17 4.84
CA ILE A 9 5.21 -4.12 5.76
C ILE A 9 3.71 -4.34 5.94
N THR A 10 3.27 -4.45 7.19
CA THR A 10 1.86 -4.42 7.53
C THR A 10 1.52 -3.04 8.09
N VAL A 11 0.50 -2.41 7.53
CA VAL A 11 0.01 -1.09 7.93
C VAL A 11 -1.47 -1.20 8.31
N ARG A 12 -1.89 -0.52 9.37
CA ARG A 12 -3.30 -0.36 9.72
C ARG A 12 -3.75 1.04 9.35
N GLY A 13 -4.85 1.17 8.63
CA GLY A 13 -5.37 2.47 8.21
C GLY A 13 -6.50 2.34 7.21
N LEU A 14 -6.85 3.48 6.60
CA LEU A 14 -7.96 3.62 5.69
C LEU A 14 -7.58 4.51 4.51
N TRP A 15 -8.32 4.37 3.41
CA TRP A 15 -8.19 5.28 2.28
C TRP A 15 -9.02 6.54 2.48
N ASP A 16 -8.35 7.68 2.34
CA ASP A 16 -8.95 9.00 2.29
C ASP A 16 -9.21 9.42 0.83
N GLY A 17 -10.44 9.83 0.56
CA GLY A 17 -10.93 10.18 -0.78
C GLY A 17 -11.64 9.04 -1.52
N HIS A 18 -12.37 9.41 -2.57
CA HIS A 18 -13.15 8.47 -3.40
C HIS A 18 -12.24 7.53 -4.20
N VAL A 19 -12.69 6.30 -4.47
CA VAL A 19 -11.92 5.28 -5.22
C VAL A 19 -11.50 5.74 -6.63
N THR A 20 -12.28 6.63 -7.24
CA THR A 20 -11.99 7.21 -8.57
C THR A 20 -11.10 8.45 -8.51
N ASN A 21 -10.69 8.91 -7.33
CA ASN A 21 -9.82 10.07 -7.18
C ASN A 21 -8.37 9.67 -7.50
N PRO A 22 -7.72 10.26 -8.53
CA PRO A 22 -6.33 9.97 -8.84
C PRO A 22 -5.35 10.43 -7.74
N HIS A 23 -5.80 11.31 -6.84
CA HIS A 23 -5.05 11.77 -5.67
C HIS A 23 -5.49 11.11 -4.37
N ARG A 24 -6.12 9.94 -4.45
CA ARG A 24 -6.51 9.19 -3.27
C ARG A 24 -5.28 8.79 -2.46
N MET A 25 -5.38 8.90 -1.14
CA MET A 25 -4.28 8.60 -0.23
C MET A 25 -4.72 7.64 0.85
N PHE A 26 -3.95 6.61 1.10
CA PHE A 26 -4.09 5.80 2.29
C PHE A 26 -3.36 6.49 3.44
N ARG A 27 -4.00 6.55 4.61
CA ARG A 27 -3.37 7.04 5.85
C ARG A 27 -3.46 5.96 6.91
N GLY A 28 -2.34 5.71 7.56
CA GLY A 28 -2.29 4.68 8.59
C GLY A 28 -0.99 4.68 9.40
N GLN A 29 -0.75 3.56 10.07
CA GLN A 29 0.44 3.32 10.86
C GLN A 29 1.03 1.95 10.59
N ILE A 30 2.35 1.83 10.64
CA ILE A 30 3.03 0.53 10.58
C ILE A 30 2.66 -0.27 11.82
N VAL A 31 2.07 -1.45 11.62
CA VAL A 31 1.84 -2.40 12.72
C VAL A 31 2.94 -3.45 12.80
N HIS A 32 3.58 -3.76 11.67
CA HIS A 32 4.71 -4.67 11.55
C HIS A 32 5.57 -4.34 10.32
N SER A 33 6.89 -4.50 10.40
CA SER A 33 7.79 -4.32 9.26
C SER A 33 9.08 -5.11 9.43
N ASP A 34 9.51 -5.76 8.36
CA ASP A 34 10.82 -6.43 8.28
C ASP A 34 11.95 -5.49 7.80
N LEU A 35 11.61 -4.24 7.44
CA LEU A 35 12.56 -3.25 6.92
C LEU A 35 13.27 -2.48 8.04
N ALA A 36 14.59 -2.46 7.99
CA ALA A 36 15.40 -1.63 8.87
C ALA A 36 15.03 -0.14 8.68
N GLY A 37 14.71 0.54 9.78
CA GLY A 37 14.33 1.96 9.78
C GLY A 37 12.82 2.22 9.72
N LEU A 38 12.00 1.21 9.43
CA LEU A 38 10.55 1.30 9.53
C LEU A 38 10.05 0.63 10.82
N ARG A 39 9.65 1.45 11.79
CA ARG A 39 9.24 0.98 13.11
C ARG A 39 7.73 0.88 13.22
N LYS A 40 7.26 -0.06 14.06
CA LYS A 40 5.87 -0.09 14.50
C LYS A 40 5.47 1.25 15.12
N GLY A 41 4.27 1.72 14.80
CA GLY A 41 3.71 3.00 15.22
C GLY A 41 4.10 4.19 14.34
N THR A 42 5.00 4.00 13.37
CA THR A 42 5.33 5.07 12.41
C THR A 42 4.11 5.36 11.55
N ASN A 43 3.71 6.63 11.48
CA ASN A 43 2.68 7.10 10.55
C ASN A 43 3.14 6.92 9.11
N VAL A 44 2.23 6.45 8.26
CA VAL A 44 2.48 6.22 6.85
C VAL A 44 1.39 6.84 6.00
N GLU A 45 1.80 7.28 4.82
CA GLU A 45 0.91 7.63 3.74
C GLU A 45 1.24 6.77 2.52
N ILE A 46 0.23 6.26 1.83
CA ILE A 46 0.42 5.55 0.56
C ILE A 46 -0.37 6.27 -0.52
N SER A 47 0.33 6.68 -1.57
CA SER A 47 -0.28 7.26 -2.77
C SER A 47 -0.20 6.28 -3.92
N TYR A 48 -1.17 6.35 -4.83
CA TYR A 48 -1.13 5.65 -6.11
C TYR A 48 -0.78 6.62 -7.21
N GLU A 49 0.40 6.46 -7.82
CA GLU A 49 0.82 7.26 -8.96
C GLU A 49 0.58 6.45 -10.24
N HIS A 50 -0.44 6.84 -11.01
CA HIS A 50 -0.58 6.40 -12.39
C HIS A 50 0.54 7.05 -13.22
N SER A 51 1.31 6.25 -13.97
CA SER A 51 2.27 6.79 -14.92
C SER A 51 1.53 7.55 -16.02
N SER A 52 1.59 8.88 -15.97
CA SER A 52 0.95 9.77 -16.96
C SER A 52 1.74 9.87 -18.28
N ALA A 53 2.57 8.88 -18.60
CA ALA A 53 3.40 8.89 -19.79
C ALA A 53 2.83 7.91 -20.80
N ASP A 54 2.09 8.41 -21.80
CA ASP A 54 1.82 7.79 -23.11
C ASP A 54 2.03 6.26 -23.19
N ALA A 55 1.33 5.52 -22.34
CA ALA A 55 1.54 4.08 -22.24
C ALA A 55 0.76 3.40 -23.38
N GLN A 56 1.41 3.29 -24.54
CA GLN A 56 0.96 2.44 -25.66
C GLN A 56 0.84 0.95 -25.29
N ASN A 57 1.10 0.57 -24.04
CA ASN A 57 0.93 -0.78 -23.51
C ASN A 57 -0.02 -0.77 -22.32
N ALA A 58 -1.15 -1.47 -22.46
CA ALA A 58 -2.20 -1.67 -21.45
C ALA A 58 -1.75 -2.42 -20.16
N ALA A 59 -0.43 -2.59 -19.95
CA ALA A 59 0.16 -3.36 -18.87
C ALA A 59 0.98 -2.52 -17.88
N GLN A 60 1.08 -1.20 -18.05
CA GLN A 60 1.68 -0.34 -17.02
C GLN A 60 0.65 -0.05 -15.93
N HIS A 61 0.51 -1.01 -15.01
CA HIS A 61 -0.19 -0.81 -13.76
C HIS A 61 0.52 0.31 -12.98
N GLY A 62 -0.22 1.31 -12.49
CA GLY A 62 0.34 2.38 -11.67
C GLY A 62 1.09 1.85 -10.45
N THR A 63 1.96 2.68 -9.86
CA THR A 63 2.84 2.27 -8.76
C THR A 63 2.33 2.87 -7.45
N TYR A 64 2.25 2.04 -6.40
CA TYR A 64 2.01 2.54 -5.06
C TYR A 64 3.32 3.05 -4.45
N THR A 65 3.28 4.17 -3.76
CA THR A 65 4.43 4.70 -3.02
C THR A 65 4.08 4.81 -1.54
N LEU A 66 4.84 4.15 -0.67
CA LEU A 66 4.77 4.33 0.78
C LEU A 66 5.70 5.45 1.22
N THR A 67 5.17 6.38 2.01
CA THR A 67 5.92 7.45 2.67
C THR A 67 5.82 7.29 4.18
N ALA A 68 6.95 7.19 4.86
CA ALA A 68 7.06 7.02 6.31
C ALA A 68 8.14 7.97 6.85
N GLY A 69 7.72 9.16 7.31
CA GLY A 69 8.66 10.21 7.70
C GLY A 69 9.52 10.67 6.52
N ARG A 70 10.84 10.38 6.55
CA ARG A 70 11.79 10.71 5.47
C ARG A 70 11.98 9.56 4.47
N THR A 71 11.41 8.39 4.76
CA THR A 71 11.55 7.21 3.92
C THR A 71 10.44 7.19 2.88
N ARG A 72 10.81 7.08 1.60
CA ARG A 72 9.88 6.89 0.49
C ARG A 72 10.24 5.58 -0.22
N LEU A 73 9.29 4.66 -0.33
CA LEU A 73 9.49 3.34 -0.92
C LEU A 73 8.44 3.08 -2.01
N PRO A 74 8.86 2.83 -3.26
CA PRO A 74 7.95 2.25 -4.24
C PRO A 74 7.53 0.85 -3.77
N LEU A 75 6.28 0.49 -4.01
CA LEU A 75 5.71 -0.81 -3.66
C LEU A 75 5.41 -1.58 -4.94
N MET A 76 5.76 -2.85 -4.93
CA MET A 76 5.33 -3.83 -5.92
C MET A 76 3.85 -4.17 -5.76
N SER A 77 3.36 -4.24 -4.51
CA SER A 77 1.94 -4.49 -4.22
C SER A 77 1.48 -3.84 -2.93
N PHE A 78 0.18 -3.52 -2.88
CA PHE A 78 -0.49 -3.04 -1.68
C PHE A 78 -1.91 -3.62 -1.62
N THR A 79 -2.20 -4.47 -0.63
CA THR A 79 -3.44 -5.27 -0.58
C THR A 79 -4.03 -5.33 0.84
N CYS A 80 -5.36 -5.35 0.95
CA CYS A 80 -6.04 -5.47 2.24
C CYS A 80 -6.03 -6.93 2.73
N ARG A 81 -5.61 -7.18 3.97
CA ARG A 81 -5.68 -8.50 4.63
C ARG A 81 -6.97 -8.74 5.40
N THR A 82 -7.61 -7.69 5.89
CA THR A 82 -8.84 -7.80 6.69
C THR A 82 -10.04 -8.07 5.77
N VAL A 83 -9.99 -9.19 5.04
CA VAL A 83 -11.12 -9.75 4.30
C VAL A 83 -11.86 -10.68 5.24
N GLY A 84 -12.79 -10.14 6.01
CA GLY A 84 -13.92 -10.88 6.57
C GLY A 84 -15.17 -10.27 5.94
N THR A 85 -15.78 -10.84 4.91
CA THR A 85 -16.60 -12.05 4.98
C THR A 85 -16.83 -12.52 3.53
N PRO A 86 -16.82 -13.83 3.22
CA PRO A 86 -17.29 -14.30 1.92
C PRO A 86 -18.74 -13.82 1.71
N GLY A 87 -18.98 -13.00 0.68
CA GLY A 87 -20.31 -12.48 0.34
C GLY A 87 -20.47 -10.95 0.37
N HIS A 88 -19.49 -10.18 0.86
CA HIS A 88 -19.49 -8.72 0.70
C HIS A 88 -18.72 -8.33 -0.57
N HIS A 89 -19.45 -7.90 -1.59
CA HIS A 89 -18.90 -7.42 -2.84
C HIS A 89 -18.31 -6.03 -2.60
N SER A 90 -16.98 -5.93 -2.71
CA SER A 90 -16.14 -4.74 -2.50
C SER A 90 -15.79 -4.43 -1.04
N PRO A 91 -14.48 -4.36 -0.69
CA PRO A 91 -14.08 -3.83 0.60
C PRO A 91 -14.50 -2.36 0.67
N ASP A 92 -15.25 -2.00 1.71
CA ASP A 92 -15.38 -0.61 2.12
C ASP A 92 -14.01 -0.17 2.68
N ASP A 93 -13.19 0.33 1.77
CA ASP A 93 -11.82 0.72 2.00
C ASP A 93 -11.68 2.10 2.68
N THR A 94 -12.83 2.70 3.05
CA THR A 94 -12.91 3.87 3.93
C THR A 94 -12.86 3.49 5.42
N GLN A 95 -12.94 2.20 5.76
CA GLN A 95 -12.79 1.71 7.13
C GLN A 95 -11.33 1.34 7.43
N GLU A 96 -10.94 1.48 8.70
CA GLU A 96 -9.63 1.02 9.15
C GLU A 96 -9.51 -0.50 9.01
N ALA A 97 -8.50 -0.94 8.26
CA ALA A 97 -8.16 -2.34 8.07
C ALA A 97 -6.65 -2.53 8.09
N ASP A 98 -6.22 -3.79 8.18
CA ASP A 98 -4.82 -4.17 8.05
C ASP A 98 -4.51 -4.46 6.58
N TRP A 99 -3.47 -3.82 6.06
CA TRP A 99 -3.01 -3.91 4.69
C TRP A 99 -1.55 -4.37 4.63
N GLN A 100 -1.23 -5.15 3.61
CA GLN A 100 0.12 -5.59 3.29
C GLN A 100 0.70 -4.76 2.16
N ALA A 101 1.89 -4.21 2.39
CA ALA A 101 2.72 -3.58 1.38
C ALA A 101 3.96 -4.44 1.15
N VAL A 102 4.25 -4.72 -0.12
CA VAL A 102 5.49 -5.35 -0.56
C VAL A 102 6.31 -4.28 -1.30
N PRO A 103 7.46 -3.85 -0.77
CA PRO A 103 8.37 -2.92 -1.44
C PRO A 103 8.86 -3.49 -2.77
N LEU A 104 9.03 -2.60 -3.75
CA LEU A 104 9.77 -2.90 -4.97
C LEU A 104 11.26 -2.91 -4.59
N GLY A 105 11.87 -4.10 -4.59
CA GLY A 105 13.26 -4.34 -4.15
C GLY A 105 14.32 -3.82 -5.11
#